data_AF-A0AA43QF39-F1
#
_entry.id   AF-A0AA43QF39-F1
#
_cell.length_a   1.000
_cell.length_b   1.000
_cell.length_c   1.000
_cell.angle_alpha   90.00
_cell.angle_beta   90.00
_cell.angle_gamma   90.00
#
_symmetry.space_group_name_H-M   'P 1'
#
loop_
_entity.id
_entity.type
_entity.pdbx_description
1 polymer ?
#
loop_
_entity_poly.entity_id
_entity_poly.type
_entity_poly.pdbx_seq_one_letter_code
_entity_poly.pdbx_strand_id
1 'polypeptide(L)' 'MTGGVNHARTSGFSVTLTGAGTNTTGVIRCDQPRAIDLSARHAKKLESVPESIMDEVLARLAVIFE' A
#
# COMPACT_ATOMS: atom_id res chain seq x y z
N MET A 1 -13.53 -12.40 -26.93
CA MET A 1 -14.12 -13.50 -26.15
C MET A 1 -13.12 -13.89 -25.08
N THR A 2 -13.59 -13.86 -23.84
CA THR A 2 -12.88 -13.99 -22.56
C THR A 2 -12.40 -15.41 -22.28
N GLY A 3 -11.26 -15.52 -21.59
CA GLY A 3 -10.79 -16.74 -20.91
C GLY A 3 -9.38 -16.53 -20.39
N GLY A 4 -9.20 -15.94 -19.19
CA GLY A 4 -9.08 -16.71 -17.94
C GLY A 4 -7.58 -16.99 -17.72
N VAL A 5 -6.89 -16.45 -16.72
CA VAL A 5 -7.23 -16.40 -15.30
C VAL A 5 -6.63 -15.13 -14.70
N ASN A 6 -7.51 -14.23 -14.27
CA ASN A 6 -7.20 -13.18 -13.30
C ASN A 6 -6.81 -13.89 -11.99
N HIS A 7 -5.51 -13.97 -11.72
CA HIS A 7 -4.99 -14.65 -10.55
C HIS A 7 -5.35 -13.82 -9.31
N ALA A 8 -6.46 -14.20 -8.68
CA ALA A 8 -6.86 -13.83 -7.35
C ALA A 8 -5.81 -14.26 -6.31
N ARG A 9 -4.72 -13.51 -6.21
CA ARG A 9 -3.67 -13.71 -5.21
C ARG A 9 -3.45 -12.40 -4.46
N THR A 10 -4.16 -12.27 -3.34
CA THR A 10 -3.85 -11.36 -2.21
C THR A 10 -4.12 -9.84 -2.38
N SER A 11 -4.78 -9.40 -3.46
CA SER A 11 -4.66 -8.00 -3.96
C SER A 11 -5.85 -7.04 -3.72
N GLY A 12 -6.71 -7.22 -2.71
CA GLY A 12 -7.75 -6.21 -2.40
C GLY A 12 -7.17 -4.93 -1.75
N PHE A 13 -6.34 -5.12 -0.73
CA PHE A 13 -5.84 -4.04 0.13
C PHE A 13 -4.29 -3.97 0.18
N SER A 14 -3.59 -4.67 -0.71
CA SER A 14 -2.12 -4.65 -0.78
C SER A 14 -1.62 -3.88 -2.01
N VAL A 15 -0.88 -2.78 -1.80
CA VAL A 15 -0.26 -1.97 -2.87
C VAL A 15 1.20 -2.36 -3.02
N THR A 16 1.65 -2.71 -4.23
CA THR A 16 3.04 -3.11 -4.48
C THR A 16 3.93 -1.89 -4.66
N LEU A 17 5.12 -1.90 -4.02
CA LEU A 17 6.15 -0.87 -4.22
C LEU A 17 7.17 -1.25 -5.30
N THR A 18 7.10 -2.49 -5.80
CA THR A 18 7.92 -2.93 -6.92
C THR A 18 7.62 -2.09 -8.16
N GLY A 19 8.62 -1.38 -8.68
CA GLY A 19 8.47 -0.50 -9.85
C GLY A 19 7.97 0.91 -9.55
N ALA A 20 7.76 1.26 -8.28
CA ALA A 20 7.31 2.58 -7.85
C ALA A 20 8.42 3.66 -7.81
N GLY A 21 9.66 3.33 -8.20
CA GLY A 21 10.78 4.27 -8.08
C GLY A 21 11.25 4.52 -6.63
N THR A 22 10.78 3.70 -5.68
CA THR A 22 11.21 3.69 -4.27
C THR A 22 12.36 2.70 -4.07
N ASN A 23 13.26 2.99 -3.13
CA ASN A 23 14.30 2.04 -2.72
C ASN A 23 13.70 0.89 -1.89
N THR A 24 12.61 1.17 -1.17
CA THR A 24 11.86 0.18 -0.41
C THR A 24 11.15 -0.79 -1.35
N THR A 25 11.49 -2.07 -1.22
CA THR A 25 10.80 -3.19 -1.89
C THR A 25 9.75 -3.80 -0.97
N GLY A 26 8.61 -4.23 -1.52
CA GLY A 26 7.59 -4.95 -0.75
C GLY A 26 6.17 -4.53 -1.09
N VAL A 27 5.26 -4.71 -0.13
CA VAL A 27 3.84 -4.35 -0.26
C VAL A 27 3.39 -3.50 0.93
N ILE A 28 2.59 -2.47 0.65
CA ILE A 28 1.85 -1.70 1.66
C ILE A 28 0.57 -2.47 1.98
N ARG A 29 0.38 -2.81 3.25
CA ARG A 29 -0.80 -3.48 3.79
C ARG A 29 -1.81 -2.44 4.27
N CYS A 30 -2.88 -2.21 3.51
CA CYS A 30 -3.92 -1.24 3.86
C CYS A 30 -5.01 -1.84 4.78
N ASP A 31 -5.05 -3.16 4.94
CA ASP A 31 -6.05 -3.91 5.72
C ASP A 31 -5.87 -3.84 7.24
N GLN A 32 -4.75 -3.29 7.73
CA GLN A 32 -4.44 -3.19 9.16
C GLN A 32 -3.95 -1.79 9.54
N PRO A 33 -4.76 -0.73 9.35
CA PRO A 33 -4.36 0.62 9.71
C PRO A 33 -4.13 0.71 11.22
N ARG A 34 -2.95 1.18 11.63
CA ARG A 34 -2.60 1.37 13.04
C ARG A 34 -2.03 2.76 13.26
N ALA A 35 -2.69 3.54 14.10
CA ALA A 35 -2.10 4.75 14.63
C ALA A 35 -0.96 4.38 15.60
N ILE A 36 0.24 4.88 15.32
CA ILE A 36 1.42 4.68 16.15
C ILE A 36 2.06 6.03 16.46
N ASP A 37 2.59 6.19 17.67
CA ASP A 37 3.38 7.37 18.02
C ASP A 37 4.79 7.23 17.44
N LEU A 38 5.06 8.03 16.41
CA LEU A 38 6.35 8.03 15.72
C LEU A 38 7.48 8.64 16.58
N SER A 39 7.16 9.61 17.43
CA SER A 39 8.13 10.30 18.29
C SER A 39 8.58 9.39 19.42
N ALA A 40 7.63 8.75 20.12
CA ALA A 40 7.93 7.79 21.18
C ALA A 40 8.59 6.50 20.66
N ARG A 41 8.53 6.24 19.36
CA ARG A 41 9.18 5.10 18.70
C ARG A 41 10.46 5.47 17.94
N HIS A 42 10.89 6.73 18.00
CA HIS A 42 12.07 7.24 17.30
C HIS A 42 12.09 6.89 15.80
N ALA A 43 10.94 7.01 15.14
CA ALA A 43 10.83 6.67 13.72
C ALA A 43 11.73 7.57 12.87
N LYS A 44 12.39 6.98 11.86
CA LYS A 44 13.21 7.69 10.88
C LYS A 44 12.51 7.69 9.53
N LYS A 45 12.37 8.86 8.91
CA LYS A 45 11.91 8.97 7.52
C LYS A 45 12.97 8.37 6.58
N LEU A 46 12.61 7.29 5.88
CA LEU A 46 13.49 6.64 4.92
C LEU A 46 13.38 7.30 3.53
N GLU A 47 12.16 7.42 3.04
CA GLU A 47 11.85 7.96 1.72
C GLU A 47 10.38 8.42 1.65
N SER A 48 9.97 8.91 0.48
CA SER A 48 8.58 9.27 0.17
C SER A 48 8.16 8.52 -1.09
N VAL A 49 6.96 7.94 -1.05
CA VAL A 49 6.37 7.26 -2.22
C VAL A 49 5.87 8.30 -3.24
N PRO A 50 5.78 7.96 -4.55
CA PRO A 50 5.14 8.82 -5.53
C PRO A 50 3.65 9.02 -5.25
N GLU A 51 3.09 10.12 -5.76
CA GLU A 51 1.67 10.45 -5.60
C GLU A 51 0.75 9.34 -6.11
N SER A 52 1.08 8.72 -7.25
CA SER A 52 0.30 7.61 -7.82
C SER A 52 0.13 6.41 -6.89
N ILE A 53 1.13 6.12 -6.06
CA ILE A 53 1.07 5.04 -5.05
C ILE A 53 0.23 5.48 -3.86
N MET A 54 0.33 6.75 -3.45
CA MET A 54 -0.48 7.30 -2.36
C MET A 54 -1.97 7.27 -2.72
N ASP A 55 -2.31 7.64 -3.95
CA ASP A 55 -3.69 7.61 -4.45
C ASP A 55 -4.27 6.18 -4.42
N GLU A 56 -3.47 5.19 -4.84
CA GLU A 56 -3.87 3.78 -4.80
C GLU A 56 -4.11 3.27 -3.36
N VAL A 57 -3.27 3.69 -2.41
CA VAL A 57 -3.43 3.38 -0.97
C VAL A 57 -4.71 4.00 -0.43
N LEU A 58 -4.97 5.28 -0.72
CA LEU A 58 -6.16 5.99 -0.25
C LEU A 58 -7.44 5.39 -0.82
N ALA A 59 -7.46 5.03 -2.11
CA ALA A 59 -8.60 4.37 -2.73
C ALA A 59 -8.94 3.03 -2.06
N ARG A 60 -7.93 2.25 -1.66
CA ARG A 60 -8.13 0.98 -0.95
C ARG A 60 -8.54 1.19 0.50
N LEU A 61 -8.02 2.22 1.18
CA LEU A 61 -8.42 2.56 2.56
C LEU A 61 -9.86 3.06 2.63
N ALA A 62 -10.32 3.83 1.65
CA ALA A 62 -11.70 4.35 1.60
C ALA A 62 -12.73 3.21 1.68
N VAL A 63 -12.48 2.10 0.98
CA VAL A 63 -13.35 0.91 0.97
C VAL A 63 -13.41 0.18 2.32
N ILE A 64 -12.47 0.41 3.24
CA ILE A 64 -12.47 -0.20 4.59
C ILE A 64 -13.41 0.55 5.55
N PHE A 65 -13.67 1.83 5.29
CA PHE A 65 -14.46 2.70 6.16
C PHE A 65 -15.88 2.99 5.64
N GLU A 66 -16.29 2.39 4.53
CA GLU A 66 -17.70 2.29 4.08
C GLU A 66 -18.36 1.02 4.62
#